data_AF-A0A7Y5TR45-F1
#
_entry.id   AF-A0A7Y5TR45-F1
#
_cell.length_a   1.000
_cell.length_b   1.000
_cell.length_c   1.000
_cell.angle_alpha   90.00
_cell.angle_beta   90.00
_cell.angle_gamma   90.00
#
_symmetry.space_group_name_H-M   'P 1'
#
loop_
_entity.id
_entity.type
_entity.pdbx_description
1 polymer ?
#
loop_
_entity_poly.entity_id
_entity_poly.type
_entity_poly.pdbx_seq_one_letter_code
_entity_poly.pdbx_strand_id
1 'polypeptide(L)' 'MTDCPNGDVRDLLPDLLHDRLTPERRREVEAHLSGCDDCQAELALLGAMRSTLRRTPAVDVAAIAAAIPPYRAPSR' A
#
# COMPACT_ATOMS: atom_id res chain seq x y z
N MET A 1 2.16 21.77 -13.68
CA MET A 1 0.82 21.30 -13.30
C MET A 1 0.45 20.34 -14.41
N THR A 2 0.96 19.12 -14.29
CA THR A 2 1.13 18.20 -15.42
C THR A 2 -0.13 17.36 -15.53
N ASP A 3 -0.95 17.66 -16.53
CA ASP A 3 -2.22 16.97 -16.78
C ASP A 3 -1.94 15.61 -17.39
N CYS A 4 -1.89 14.59 -16.53
CA CYS A 4 -2.31 13.28 -16.96
C CYS A 4 -3.82 13.36 -17.27
N PRO A 5 -4.28 12.96 -18.48
CA PRO A 5 -5.69 13.05 -18.85
C PRO A 5 -6.61 12.16 -17.99
N ASN A 6 -6.05 11.24 -17.22
CA ASN A 6 -6.76 10.39 -16.26
C ASN A 6 -6.35 10.74 -14.82
N GLY A 7 -6.80 11.89 -14.31
CA GLY A 7 -6.64 12.26 -12.90
C GLY A 7 -7.14 11.18 -11.94
N ASP A 8 -8.21 10.46 -12.30
CA ASP A 8 -8.75 9.37 -11.51
C ASP A 8 -7.75 8.21 -11.32
N VAL A 9 -6.90 7.93 -12.32
CA VAL A 9 -5.87 6.88 -12.21
C VAL A 9 -4.77 7.31 -11.24
N ARG A 10 -4.42 8.60 -11.26
CA ARG A 10 -3.44 9.20 -10.35
C ARG A 10 -3.87 9.04 -8.89
N ASP A 11 -5.15 9.27 -8.60
CA ASP A 11 -5.72 9.13 -7.25
C ASP A 11 -5.70 7.68 -6.73
N LEU A 12 -5.63 6.69 -7.64
CA LEU A 12 -5.54 5.27 -7.29
C LEU A 12 -4.10 4.77 -7.08
N LEU A 13 -3.06 5.54 -7.43
CA LEU A 13 -1.65 5.14 -7.27
C LEU A 13 -1.26 4.80 -5.82
N PRO A 14 -1.71 5.55 -4.79
CA PRO A 14 -1.46 5.16 -3.41
C PRO A 14 -2.09 3.81 -3.06
N ASP A 15 -3.33 3.56 -3.48
CA ASP A 15 -4.02 2.30 -3.21
C ASP A 15 -3.40 1.12 -3.98
N LEU A 16 -2.90 1.36 -5.19
CA LEU A 16 -2.07 0.39 -5.91
C LEU A 16 -0.82 0.03 -5.11
N LEU A 17 -0.10 1.03 -4.57
CA LEU A 17 1.11 0.84 -3.79
C LEU A 17 0.86 0.07 -2.47
N HIS A 18 -0.36 0.18 -1.93
CA HIS A 18 -0.77 -0.47 -0.69
C HIS A 18 -1.54 -1.79 -0.92
N ASP A 19 -1.63 -2.28 -2.15
CA ASP A 19 -2.39 -3.48 -2.54
C ASP A 19 -3.86 -3.45 -2.06
N ARG A 20 -4.49 -2.27 -2.12
CA ARG A 20 -5.90 -2.08 -1.69
C ARG A 20 -6.90 -2.07 -2.85
N LEU A 21 -6.43 -2.12 -4.09
CA LEU A 21 -7.29 -2.14 -5.27
C LEU A 21 -7.88 -3.53 -5.52
N THR A 22 -9.09 -3.58 -6.08
CA THR A 22 -9.64 -4.83 -6.62
C THR A 22 -8.81 -5.29 -7.82
N PRO A 23 -8.82 -6.59 -8.17
CA PRO A 23 -8.07 -7.10 -9.33
C PRO A 23 -8.40 -6.38 -10.64
N GLU A 24 -9.65 -5.98 -10.82
CA GLU A 24 -10.14 -5.28 -12.02
C GLU A 24 -9.52 -3.87 -12.09
N ARG A 25 -9.60 -3.10 -11.01
CA ARG A 25 -9.04 -1.74 -10.96
C ARG A 25 -7.53 -1.74 -11.03
N ARG A 26 -6.89 -2.74 -10.43
CA ARG A 26 -5.43 -2.93 -10.56
C ARG A 26 -5.01 -3.04 -12.02
N ARG A 27 -5.67 -3.89 -12.81
CA ARG A 27 -5.36 -4.08 -14.24
C ARG A 27 -5.54 -2.80 -15.05
N GLU A 28 -6.59 -2.03 -14.76
CA GLU A 28 -6.83 -0.75 -15.44
C GLU A 28 -5.73 0.27 -15.16
N VAL A 29 -5.32 0.40 -13.89
CA VAL A 29 -4.23 1.30 -13.49
C VAL A 29 -2.90 0.84 -14.09
N GLU A 30 -2.59 -0.47 -14.05
CA GLU A 30 -1.38 -1.04 -14.66
C GLU A 30 -1.35 -0.84 -16.18
N ALA A 31 -2.49 -0.97 -16.86
CA ALA A 31 -2.60 -0.70 -18.29
C ALA A 31 -2.31 0.77 -18.61
N HIS A 32 -2.82 1.71 -17.82
CA HIS A 32 -2.52 3.13 -17.99
C HIS A 32 -1.04 3.44 -17.72
N LEU A 33 -0.48 2.87 -16.64
CA LEU A 33 0.93 3.03 -16.30
C LEU A 33 1.86 2.58 -17.42
N SER A 34 1.46 1.61 -18.25
CA SER A 34 2.28 1.16 -19.38
C SER A 34 2.53 2.24 -20.45
N GLY A 35 1.70 3.30 -20.49
CA GLY A 35 1.77 4.36 -21.51
C GLY A 35 1.84 5.78 -20.95
N CYS A 36 2.00 5.97 -19.64
CA CYS A 36 2.04 7.29 -19.01
C CYS A 36 3.27 7.44 -18.11
N ASP A 37 4.29 8.14 -18.63
CA ASP A 37 5.54 8.41 -17.92
C ASP A 37 5.34 9.25 -16.64
N ASP A 38 4.37 10.17 -16.65
CA ASP A 38 4.06 11.01 -15.49
C ASP A 38 3.54 10.17 -14.31
N CYS A 39 2.59 9.25 -14.56
CA CYS A 39 2.07 8.37 -13.52
C CYS A 39 3.12 7.34 -13.06
N GLN A 40 4.02 6.90 -13.95
CA GLN A 40 5.17 6.07 -13.54
C GLN A 40 6.12 6.83 -12.60
N ALA A 41 6.45 8.08 -12.94
CA ALA A 41 7.32 8.93 -12.12
C ALA A 41 6.69 9.20 -10.74
N GLU A 42 5.39 9.43 -10.69
CA GLU A 42 4.67 9.63 -9.43
C GLU A 42 4.61 8.36 -8.58
N LEU A 43 4.34 7.19 -9.19
CA LEU A 43 4.38 5.92 -8.48
C LEU A 43 5.78 5.65 -7.89
N ALA A 44 6.84 5.97 -8.64
CA ALA A 44 8.22 5.86 -8.17
C ALA A 44 8.48 6.80 -6.98
N LEU A 45 8.01 8.05 -7.03
CA LEU A 45 8.11 9.01 -5.94
C LEU A 45 7.39 8.51 -4.67
N LEU A 46 6.14 8.04 -4.80
CA LEU A 46 5.37 7.48 -3.71
C LEU A 46 6.06 6.24 -3.10
N GLY A 47 6.63 5.38 -3.94
CA GLY A 47 7.41 4.21 -3.52
C GLY A 47 8.66 4.59 -2.72
N ALA A 48 9.40 5.61 -3.16
CA ALA A 48 10.58 6.14 -2.46
C ALA A 48 10.23 6.79 -1.12
N MET A 49 9.12 7.53 -1.05
CA MET A 49 8.61 8.09 0.21
C MET A 49 8.21 6.98 1.19
N ARG A 50 7.53 5.93 0.71
CA ARG A 50 7.16 4.79 1.55
C ARG A 50 8.37 4.03 2.08
N SER A 51 9.42 3.84 1.27
CA SER A 51 10.63 3.13 1.73
C SER A 51 11.40 3.94 2.79
N THR A 52 11.50 5.25 2.61
CA THR A 52 12.14 6.15 3.60
C THR A 52 11.32 6.33 4.88
N LEU A 53 9.98 6.35 4.78
CA LEU A 53 9.08 6.45 5.92
C LEU A 53 8.80 5.11 6.62
N ARG A 54 9.20 3.97 6.04
CA ARG A 54 9.20 2.65 6.70
C ARG A 54 10.27 2.63 7.80
N ARG A 55 9.98 3.34 8.89
CA ARG A 55 10.70 3.27 10.17
C ARG A 55 10.09 2.26 11.14
N THR A 56 8.96 1.66 10.79
CA THR A 56 8.30 0.68 11.65
C THR A 56 9.12 -0.61 11.65
N PRO A 57 9.66 -1.05 12.81
CA PRO A 57 10.33 -2.33 12.90
C PRO A 57 9.36 -3.44 12.48
N ALA A 58 9.90 -4.51 11.88
CA ALA A 58 9.11 -5.69 11.58
C ALA A 58 8.53 -6.25 12.89
N VAL A 59 7.20 -6.37 12.94
CA VAL A 59 6.50 -6.92 14.10
C VAL A 59 6.49 -8.44 13.97
N ASP A 60 7.17 -9.12 14.89
CA ASP A 60 7.10 -10.58 14.99
C ASP A 60 5.81 -10.98 15.71
N VAL A 61 4.78 -11.31 14.91
CA VAL A 61 3.47 -11.72 15.41
C VAL A 61 3.55 -13.02 16.22
N ALA A 62 4.47 -13.93 15.87
CA ALA A 62 4.61 -15.21 16.57
C ALA A 62 5.23 -15.00 17.96
N ALA A 63 6.25 -14.16 18.06
CA ALA A 63 6.84 -13.79 19.35
C ALA A 63 5.84 -13.09 20.28
N ILE A 64 5.03 -12.17 19.74
CA ILE A 64 3.97 -11.50 20.50
C ILE A 64 2.93 -12.50 20.98
N ALA A 65 2.44 -13.37 20.09
CA ALA A 65 1.44 -14.38 20.45
C ALA A 65 1.95 -15.34 21.53
N ALA A 66 3.21 -15.75 21.46
CA ALA A 66 3.85 -16.60 22.46
C ALA A 66 4.01 -15.91 23.83
N ALA A 67 4.13 -14.58 23.85
CA ALA A 67 4.27 -13.80 25.08
C ALA A 67 2.92 -13.51 25.78
N ILE A 68 1.78 -13.72 25.11
CA ILE A 68 0.45 -13.48 25.68
C ILE A 68 0.10 -14.61 26.67
N PRO A 69 -0.18 -14.32 27.96
CA PRO A 69 -0.61 -15.33 28.92
C PRO A 69 -1.93 -15.98 28.50
N PRO A 70 -2.15 -17.26 28.82
CA PRO A 70 -3.41 -17.93 28.52
C PRO A 70 -4.57 -17.24 29.22
N TYR A 71 -5.68 -17.06 28.50
CA TYR A 71 -6.90 -16.48 29.05
C TYR A 71 -7.38 -17.30 30.26
N ARG A 72 -7.60 -16.63 31.40
CA ARG A 72 -8.29 -17.20 32.56
C ARG A 72 -9.67 -16.58 32.69
N ALA A 73 -10.70 -17.42 32.62
CA ALA A 73 -12.07 -16.99 32.87
C ALA A 73 -12.22 -16.53 34.34
N PRO A 74 -13.02 -15.49 34.61
CA PRO A 74 -13.30 -15.04 35.98
C PRO A 74 -14.04 -16.13 36.76
N SER A 75 -13.60 -16.39 37.99
CA SER A 75 -14.30 -17.26 38.94
C SER A 75 -15.59 -16.58 39.41
N ARG A 76 -16.73 -17.21 39.13
CA ARG A 76 -18.08 -16.77 39.50
C ARG A 76 -18.37 -17.03 40.98
#